data_AF-A0A8J2SN95-F1
#
_entry.id   AF-A0A8J2SN95-F1
#
_cell.length_a   1.000
_cell.length_b   1.000
_cell.length_c   1.000
_cell.angle_alpha   90.00
_cell.angle_beta   90.00
_cell.angle_gamma   90.00
#
_symmetry.space_group_name_H-M   'P 1'
#
loop_
_entity.id
_entity.type
_entity.pdbx_description
1 polymer ?
#
loop_
_entity_poly.entity_id
_entity_poly.type
_entity_poly.pdbx_seq_one_letter_code
_entity_poly.pdbx_strand_id
1 'polypeptide(L)'
;MLERLKTNLNEAKDAVRKRLDRPKDKYERPVRSKLKLVGAAIGVVSTIAFTYHHYDAIVVSNVAFRATKFLDVFIPPAAKDTANEKLINAYMDARWNVIRQRRAKFALWDYCDLRSSLKDAQRPTSWSELVQLRMRKWGNLLDKSKDKRFTIEKDKCVMLQMLETLKLPHPKVRRTWRSIEAASLKSYLLGQEYPAIIKVGHIHQQKSTLYIKDSKELKRNADKYVSWVKTKMDSVFDDGSKTWASVTNKLYAQTSPCLILQDVVNPGKVSAASDGNDMRPTEVLVEVIWGVPLHGVTVVDVVGEMILGKTQHKDTVEFLVRTDGWACYKWPKNRAPGQWFGKWYVNDHSHIRAHRKTQETWFKTKDPSLHDRGWRRTCRGLGSLEYSRCIREYRYVQGLFWAKFSSSLVEHLPKVWDTCSRLAQGVGADYLRCDVFVTGGKVDVNEISLSSYWGNTLSDAWQRRFVDLWIDGYLPADDGGGAAFGTVYSGEIPSPTYAV
;
A
#
# COMPACT_ATOMS: atom_id res chain seq x y z
N MET A 1 -7.25 -48.80 27.83
CA MET A 1 -7.28 -48.16 26.48
C MET A 1 -6.91 -46.68 26.53
N LEU A 2 -7.59 -45.85 27.35
CA LEU A 2 -7.31 -44.42 27.51
C LEU A 2 -5.85 -44.11 27.96
N GLU A 3 -5.29 -44.92 28.86
CA GLU A 3 -3.89 -44.78 29.29
C GLU A 3 -2.87 -45.10 28.19
N ARG A 4 -3.21 -46.03 27.28
CA ARG A 4 -2.39 -46.36 26.11
C ARG A 4 -2.40 -45.22 25.08
N LEU A 5 -3.55 -44.54 24.95
CA LEU A 5 -3.70 -43.34 24.13
C LEU A 5 -2.93 -42.14 24.70
N LYS A 6 -2.96 -41.94 26.03
CA LYS A 6 -2.14 -40.91 26.70
C LYS A 6 -0.64 -41.16 26.50
N THR A 7 -0.21 -42.41 26.64
CA THR A 7 1.20 -42.80 26.47
C THR A 7 1.68 -42.49 25.07
N ASN A 8 0.94 -42.93 24.04
CA ASN A 8 1.28 -42.65 22.64
C ASN A 8 1.27 -41.14 22.31
N LEU A 9 0.38 -40.36 22.95
CA LEU A 9 0.32 -38.91 22.76
C LEU A 9 1.52 -38.19 23.39
N ASN A 10 1.98 -38.66 24.55
CA ASN A 10 3.14 -38.11 25.23
C ASN A 10 4.44 -38.45 24.50
N GLU A 11 4.58 -39.67 23.99
CA GLU A 11 5.72 -40.06 23.14
C GLU A 11 5.77 -39.24 21.85
N ALA A 12 4.61 -38.96 21.23
CA ALA A 12 4.53 -38.09 20.07
C ALA A 12 4.92 -36.63 20.38
N LYS A 13 4.54 -36.10 21.56
CA LYS A 13 4.94 -34.76 22.01
C LYS A 13 6.45 -34.67 22.25
N ASP A 14 7.04 -35.65 22.90
CA ASP A 14 8.48 -35.68 23.16
C ASP A 14 9.30 -35.83 21.88
N ALA A 15 8.82 -36.63 20.92
CA ALA A 15 9.45 -36.75 19.61
C ALA A 15 9.41 -35.43 18.80
N VAL A 16 8.38 -34.60 18.99
CA VAL A 16 8.29 -33.25 18.38
C VAL A 16 9.23 -32.28 19.08
N ARG A 17 9.28 -32.29 20.42
CA ARG A 17 10.16 -31.41 21.20
C ARG A 17 11.63 -31.63 20.86
N LYS A 18 12.08 -32.90 20.84
CA LYS A 18 13.44 -33.29 20.41
C LYS A 18 13.80 -32.92 18.96
N ARG A 19 12.81 -32.57 18.14
CA ARG A 19 13.00 -32.21 16.72
C ARG A 19 13.02 -30.70 16.48
N LEU A 20 12.38 -29.90 17.34
CA LEU A 20 12.49 -28.44 17.34
C LEU A 20 13.86 -27.97 17.82
N ASP A 21 14.55 -28.79 18.62
CA ASP A 21 15.89 -28.51 19.14
C ASP A 21 17.04 -28.93 18.19
N ARG A 22 16.76 -29.39 16.96
CA ARG A 22 17.79 -29.81 16.00
C ARG A 22 18.11 -28.72 14.94
N PRO A 23 19.39 -28.57 14.54
CA PRO A 23 19.79 -27.62 13.49
C PRO A 23 19.07 -27.84 12.14
N LYS A 24 18.81 -26.73 11.43
CA LYS A 24 17.87 -26.61 10.30
C LYS A 24 18.26 -27.33 8.99
N ASP A 25 19.40 -27.98 8.93
CA ASP A 25 20.10 -28.35 7.70
C ASP A 25 19.90 -29.80 7.22
N LYS A 26 19.06 -30.61 7.88
CA LYS A 26 18.83 -32.03 7.49
C LYS A 26 17.36 -32.40 7.24
N TYR A 27 16.68 -31.73 6.31
CA TYR A 27 15.28 -32.00 5.95
C TYR A 27 15.06 -32.49 4.51
N GLU A 28 15.64 -33.63 4.11
CA GLU A 28 15.17 -34.33 2.91
C GLU A 28 15.00 -35.84 3.15
N ARG A 29 13.73 -36.28 3.22
CA ARG A 29 13.17 -37.67 3.33
C ARG A 29 13.29 -38.32 4.74
N PRO A 30 12.19 -38.82 5.36
CA PRO A 30 11.13 -39.65 4.77
C PRO A 30 9.69 -39.20 5.15
N VAL A 31 8.94 -38.62 4.21
CA VAL A 31 7.56 -38.13 4.45
C VAL A 31 6.49 -39.17 4.08
N ARG A 32 6.79 -40.11 3.17
CA ARG A 32 5.79 -41.05 2.62
C ARG A 32 5.37 -42.19 3.56
N SER A 33 6.28 -42.79 4.33
CA SER A 33 5.94 -43.90 5.23
C SER A 33 5.15 -43.44 6.46
N LYS A 34 5.37 -42.21 6.91
CA LYS A 34 4.72 -41.65 8.12
C LYS A 34 3.33 -41.06 7.84
N LEU A 35 3.08 -40.56 6.62
CA LEU A 35 1.72 -40.20 6.16
C LEU A 35 0.78 -41.41 6.11
N LYS A 36 1.29 -42.61 5.77
CA LYS A 36 0.52 -43.86 5.83
C LYS A 36 0.11 -44.22 7.27
N LEU A 37 0.99 -43.98 8.24
CA LEU A 37 0.73 -44.24 9.66
C LEU A 37 -0.32 -43.28 10.25
N VAL A 38 -0.26 -41.99 9.87
CA VAL A 38 -1.26 -40.98 10.26
C VAL A 38 -2.60 -41.24 9.57
N GLY A 39 -2.58 -41.61 8.28
CA GLY A 39 -3.79 -42.02 7.55
C GLY A 39 -4.46 -43.25 8.17
N ALA A 40 -3.68 -44.25 8.58
CA ALA A 40 -4.19 -45.43 9.27
C ALA A 40 -4.78 -45.08 10.66
N ALA A 41 -4.14 -44.19 11.42
CA ALA A 41 -4.65 -43.74 12.71
C ALA A 41 -5.97 -42.94 12.58
N ILE A 42 -6.10 -42.09 11.55
CA ILE A 42 -7.35 -41.36 11.24
C ILE A 42 -8.45 -42.33 10.80
N GLY A 43 -8.11 -43.35 9.99
CA GLY A 43 -9.03 -44.42 9.62
C GLY A 43 -9.57 -45.17 10.84
N VAL A 44 -8.69 -45.59 11.75
CA VAL A 44 -9.08 -46.31 12.97
C VAL A 44 -9.96 -45.44 13.89
N VAL A 45 -9.63 -44.16 14.09
CA VAL A 45 -10.45 -43.25 14.91
C VAL A 45 -11.82 -42.99 14.29
N SER A 46 -11.89 -42.87 12.95
CA SER A 46 -13.14 -42.66 12.23
C SER A 46 -14.03 -43.89 12.27
N THR A 47 -13.46 -45.10 12.12
CA THR A 47 -14.20 -46.36 12.25
C THR A 47 -14.71 -46.56 13.67
N ILE A 48 -13.90 -46.29 14.70
CA ILE A 48 -14.34 -46.38 16.10
C ILE A 48 -15.47 -45.39 16.42
N ALA A 49 -15.40 -44.16 15.89
CA ALA A 49 -16.46 -43.16 16.05
C ALA A 49 -17.75 -43.53 15.30
N PHE A 50 -17.65 -44.22 14.16
CA PHE A 50 -18.81 -44.68 13.39
C PHE A 50 -19.48 -45.91 14.02
N THR A 51 -18.71 -46.77 14.70
CA THR A 51 -19.24 -48.02 15.30
C THR A 51 -19.91 -47.78 16.66
N TYR A 52 -19.58 -46.70 17.37
CA TYR A 52 -20.16 -46.34 18.66
C TYR A 52 -21.04 -45.09 18.55
N HIS A 53 -22.32 -45.27 18.29
CA HIS A 53 -23.36 -44.23 18.12
C HIS A 53 -23.62 -43.33 19.36
N HIS A 54 -22.81 -43.39 20.41
CA HIS A 54 -23.01 -42.67 21.67
C HIS A 54 -21.82 -41.80 22.13
N TYR A 55 -20.82 -41.57 21.27
CA TYR A 55 -19.80 -40.58 21.61
C TYR A 55 -20.25 -39.18 21.21
N ASP A 56 -20.25 -38.28 22.21
CA ASP A 56 -20.51 -36.85 22.09
C ASP A 56 -19.84 -36.28 20.84
N ALA A 57 -20.65 -35.75 19.92
CA ALA A 57 -20.19 -35.16 18.65
C ALA A 57 -19.08 -34.10 18.85
N ILE A 58 -19.02 -33.52 20.05
CA ILE A 58 -18.01 -32.56 20.51
C ILE A 58 -16.62 -33.19 20.62
N VAL A 59 -16.50 -34.44 21.06
CA VAL A 59 -15.21 -35.14 21.22
C VAL A 59 -14.65 -35.55 19.86
N VAL A 60 -15.49 -36.08 18.96
CA VAL A 60 -15.11 -36.45 17.60
C VAL A 60 -14.68 -35.22 16.80
N SER A 61 -15.41 -34.11 16.93
CA SER A 61 -15.06 -32.82 16.32
C SER A 61 -13.71 -32.30 16.83
N ASN A 62 -13.44 -32.38 18.14
CA ASN A 62 -12.17 -31.95 18.72
C ASN A 62 -10.97 -32.80 18.28
N VAL A 63 -11.14 -34.11 18.13
CA VAL A 63 -10.08 -35.01 17.67
C VAL A 63 -9.81 -34.80 16.17
N ALA A 64 -10.84 -34.66 15.35
CA ALA A 64 -10.71 -34.34 13.92
C ALA A 64 -10.05 -32.95 13.71
N PHE A 65 -10.42 -31.95 14.52
CA PHE A 65 -9.82 -30.62 14.52
C PHE A 65 -8.34 -30.64 14.94
N ARG A 66 -7.97 -31.47 15.93
CA ARG A 66 -6.57 -31.63 16.34
C ARG A 66 -5.74 -32.41 15.31
N ALA A 67 -6.32 -33.40 14.64
CA ALA A 67 -5.66 -34.17 13.58
C ALA A 67 -5.41 -33.32 12.32
N THR A 68 -6.35 -32.47 11.93
CA THR A 68 -6.18 -31.50 10.84
C THR A 68 -5.13 -30.44 11.18
N LYS A 69 -5.10 -29.93 12.42
CA LYS A 69 -4.00 -29.10 12.91
C LYS A 69 -2.63 -29.79 12.83
N PHE A 70 -2.57 -31.10 13.07
CA PHE A 70 -1.34 -31.87 13.00
C PHE A 70 -0.84 -32.00 11.56
N LEU A 71 -1.75 -32.18 10.58
CA LEU A 71 -1.40 -32.21 9.16
C LEU A 71 -0.91 -30.86 8.62
N ASP A 72 -1.43 -29.74 9.12
CA ASP A 72 -0.95 -28.39 8.81
C ASP A 72 0.52 -28.16 9.22
N VAL A 73 1.01 -28.88 10.22
CA VAL A 73 2.44 -28.84 10.63
C VAL A 73 3.34 -29.52 9.59
N PHE A 74 2.79 -30.40 8.73
CA PHE A 74 3.56 -31.17 7.73
C PHE A 74 3.46 -30.66 6.30
N ILE A 75 2.58 -29.69 6.00
CA ILE A 75 2.62 -28.95 4.74
C ILE A 75 3.51 -27.73 4.96
N PRO A 76 4.78 -27.73 4.52
CA PRO A 76 5.67 -26.63 4.78
C PRO A 76 5.10 -25.34 4.16
N PRO A 77 5.08 -24.21 4.90
CA PRO A 77 4.64 -22.90 4.41
C PRO A 77 5.29 -22.52 3.06
N ALA A 78 6.54 -22.98 2.85
CA ALA A 78 7.37 -22.68 1.69
C ALA A 78 6.72 -22.99 0.33
N ALA A 79 5.93 -24.06 0.19
CA ALA A 79 5.39 -24.46 -1.12
C ALA A 79 4.25 -23.54 -1.63
N LYS A 80 3.57 -22.82 -0.72
CA LYS A 80 2.43 -21.94 -1.05
C LYS A 80 2.87 -20.49 -1.31
N ASP A 81 3.91 -20.02 -0.63
CA ASP A 81 4.53 -18.71 -0.90
C ASP A 81 5.10 -18.63 -2.33
N THR A 82 5.65 -19.75 -2.84
CA THR A 82 6.21 -19.81 -4.20
C THR A 82 5.18 -19.53 -5.30
N ALA A 83 3.89 -19.86 -5.10
CA ALA A 83 2.89 -19.70 -6.16
C ALA A 83 2.47 -18.23 -6.36
N ASN A 84 2.34 -17.48 -5.26
CA ASN A 84 2.08 -16.04 -5.33
C ASN A 84 3.32 -15.27 -5.75
N GLU A 85 4.49 -15.66 -5.25
CA GLU A 85 5.77 -15.11 -5.73
C GLU A 85 5.91 -15.30 -7.24
N LYS A 86 5.59 -16.48 -7.79
CA LYS A 86 5.57 -16.70 -9.25
C LYS A 86 4.60 -15.78 -9.99
N LEU A 87 3.42 -15.49 -9.44
CA LEU A 87 2.45 -14.57 -10.05
C LEU A 87 2.95 -13.12 -10.03
N ILE A 88 3.52 -12.70 -8.92
CA ILE A 88 4.11 -11.39 -8.72
C ILE A 88 5.29 -11.24 -9.68
N ASN A 89 6.19 -12.21 -9.72
CA ASN A 89 7.34 -12.23 -10.64
C ASN A 89 6.87 -12.16 -12.09
N ALA A 90 5.94 -13.02 -12.51
CA ALA A 90 5.43 -13.01 -13.89
C ALA A 90 4.81 -11.66 -14.28
N TYR A 91 4.08 -11.01 -13.36
CA TYR A 91 3.55 -9.67 -13.60
C TYR A 91 4.67 -8.63 -13.71
N MET A 92 5.56 -8.60 -12.72
CA MET A 92 6.66 -7.64 -12.63
C MET A 92 7.63 -7.77 -13.81
N ASP A 93 7.92 -8.99 -14.26
CA ASP A 93 8.76 -9.27 -15.43
C ASP A 93 8.08 -8.82 -16.73
N ALA A 94 6.76 -9.02 -16.86
CA ALA A 94 6.00 -8.48 -17.99
C ALA A 94 6.03 -6.94 -18.00
N ARG A 95 5.93 -6.30 -16.82
CA ARG A 95 6.06 -4.84 -16.71
C ARG A 95 7.49 -4.37 -16.96
N TRP A 96 8.49 -5.15 -16.58
CA TRP A 96 9.90 -4.84 -16.79
C TRP A 96 10.25 -4.67 -18.26
N ASN A 97 9.68 -5.50 -19.14
CA ASN A 97 9.90 -5.36 -20.58
C ASN A 97 9.40 -3.99 -21.10
N VAL A 98 8.25 -3.53 -20.62
CA VAL A 98 7.70 -2.20 -20.96
C VAL A 98 8.58 -1.08 -20.38
N ILE A 99 9.02 -1.25 -19.13
CA ILE A 99 9.94 -0.31 -18.46
C ILE A 99 11.25 -0.18 -19.25
N ARG A 100 11.86 -1.29 -19.68
CA ARG A 100 13.12 -1.28 -20.42
C ARG A 100 13.01 -0.48 -21.71
N GLN A 101 11.93 -0.69 -22.47
CA GLN A 101 11.65 0.05 -23.70
C GLN A 101 11.43 1.54 -23.44
N ARG A 102 10.73 1.90 -22.36
CA ARG A 102 10.45 3.29 -22.02
C ARG A 102 11.68 4.02 -21.48
N ARG A 103 12.47 3.34 -20.63
CA ARG A 103 13.70 3.86 -20.02
C ARG A 103 14.66 4.39 -21.08
N ALA A 104 14.80 3.71 -22.21
CA ALA A 104 15.66 4.11 -23.31
C ALA A 104 15.39 5.54 -23.83
N LYS A 105 14.17 6.04 -23.66
CA LYS A 105 13.70 7.35 -24.15
C LYS A 105 13.32 8.29 -23.01
N PHE A 106 13.53 7.88 -21.77
CA PHE A 106 13.07 8.60 -20.59
C PHE A 106 14.14 9.60 -20.14
N ALA A 107 13.81 10.89 -20.16
CA ALA A 107 14.68 11.93 -19.63
C ALA A 107 14.65 11.87 -18.10
N LEU A 108 15.70 11.30 -17.52
CA LEU A 108 15.87 11.24 -16.07
C LEU A 108 16.53 12.53 -15.58
N TRP A 109 16.02 13.04 -14.48
CA TRP A 109 16.62 14.20 -13.85
C TRP A 109 17.84 13.78 -13.05
N ASP A 110 18.89 14.57 -13.13
CA ASP A 110 20.12 14.36 -12.37
C ASP A 110 19.87 14.23 -10.86
N TYR A 111 18.89 14.94 -10.28
CA TYR A 111 18.53 14.82 -8.86
C TYR A 111 17.77 13.53 -8.51
N CYS A 112 17.22 12.83 -9.51
CA CYS A 112 16.62 11.50 -9.40
C CYS A 112 17.59 10.37 -9.77
N ASP A 113 18.68 10.64 -10.50
CA ASP A 113 19.65 9.65 -10.98
C ASP A 113 20.51 9.05 -9.85
N LEU A 114 20.18 7.84 -9.39
CA LEU A 114 20.93 7.17 -8.33
C LEU A 114 22.18 6.41 -8.79
N ARG A 115 22.58 6.47 -10.07
CA ARG A 115 23.73 5.67 -10.58
C ARG A 115 24.99 5.82 -9.75
N SER A 116 25.43 7.06 -9.53
CA SER A 116 26.65 7.31 -8.75
C SER A 116 26.50 6.81 -7.32
N SER A 117 25.32 6.99 -6.73
CA SER A 117 25.00 6.51 -5.38
C SER A 117 24.95 4.99 -5.26
N LEU A 118 24.71 4.26 -6.35
CA LEU A 118 24.68 2.80 -6.38
C LEU A 118 26.03 2.15 -6.70
N LYS A 119 26.97 2.87 -7.36
CA LYS A 119 28.32 2.36 -7.64
C LYS A 119 29.12 2.14 -6.35
N ASP A 120 28.99 3.08 -5.41
CA ASP A 120 29.81 3.12 -4.19
C ASP A 120 29.11 2.50 -2.97
N ALA A 121 27.85 2.07 -3.13
CA ALA A 121 27.04 1.52 -2.05
C ALA A 121 26.91 0.00 -2.17
N GLN A 122 26.81 -0.67 -1.01
CA GLN A 122 26.27 -2.03 -0.97
C GLN A 122 24.89 -2.02 -1.65
N ARG A 123 24.62 -3.03 -2.51
CA ARG A 123 23.34 -3.14 -3.23
C ARG A 123 22.18 -3.03 -2.22
N PRO A 124 21.28 -2.06 -2.37
CA PRO A 124 20.13 -1.92 -1.48
C PRO A 124 19.29 -3.19 -1.50
N THR A 125 18.93 -3.67 -0.32
CA THR A 125 18.10 -4.87 -0.11
C THR A 125 16.69 -4.51 0.31
N SER A 126 16.45 -3.24 0.67
CA SER A 126 15.14 -2.75 1.10
C SER A 126 14.76 -1.42 0.48
N TRP A 127 13.46 -1.17 0.45
CA TRP A 127 12.90 0.12 0.02
C TRP A 127 13.43 1.30 0.83
N SER A 128 13.55 1.11 2.14
CA SER A 128 14.05 2.14 3.05
C SER A 128 15.47 2.59 2.68
N GLU A 129 16.31 1.65 2.26
CA GLU A 129 17.68 1.96 1.82
C GLU A 129 17.70 2.78 0.53
N LEU A 130 16.83 2.47 -0.45
CA LEU A 130 16.70 3.24 -1.68
C LEU A 130 16.23 4.68 -1.41
N VAL A 131 15.22 4.83 -0.54
CA VAL A 131 14.75 6.15 -0.08
C VAL A 131 15.87 6.94 0.58
N GLN A 132 16.65 6.31 1.47
CA GLN A 132 17.77 6.96 2.14
C GLN A 132 18.90 7.35 1.17
N LEU A 133 19.20 6.51 0.17
CA LEU A 133 20.16 6.86 -0.88
C LEU A 133 19.71 8.10 -1.65
N ARG A 134 18.44 8.17 -2.03
CA ARG A 134 17.87 9.34 -2.71
C ARG A 134 17.91 10.60 -1.86
N MET A 135 17.49 10.51 -0.60
CA MET A 135 17.54 11.67 0.30
C MET A 135 18.97 12.16 0.52
N ARG A 136 19.95 11.25 0.66
CA ARG A 136 21.37 11.62 0.77
C ARG A 136 21.86 12.34 -0.49
N LYS A 137 21.50 11.84 -1.67
CA LYS A 137 21.83 12.50 -2.93
C LYS A 137 21.27 13.92 -2.99
N TRP A 138 20.02 14.13 -2.59
CA TRP A 138 19.45 15.48 -2.49
C TRP A 138 20.19 16.36 -1.49
N GLY A 139 20.56 15.81 -0.33
CA GLY A 139 21.36 16.52 0.67
C GLY A 139 22.72 16.96 0.13
N ASN A 140 23.37 16.13 -0.69
CA ASN A 140 24.66 16.46 -1.31
C ASN A 140 24.51 17.53 -2.41
N LEU A 141 23.46 17.45 -3.23
CA LEU A 141 23.14 18.47 -4.25
C LEU A 141 22.79 19.81 -3.60
N LEU A 142 22.07 19.80 -2.48
CA LEU A 142 21.80 20.98 -1.68
C LEU A 142 23.10 21.61 -1.16
N ASP A 143 24.07 20.82 -0.67
CA ASP A 143 25.34 21.38 -0.19
C ASP A 143 26.18 21.97 -1.32
N LYS A 144 26.34 21.20 -2.40
CA LYS A 144 27.28 21.50 -3.49
C LYS A 144 26.80 22.62 -4.39
N SER A 145 25.52 22.63 -4.77
CA SER A 145 24.97 23.53 -5.78
C SER A 145 23.75 24.32 -5.30
N LYS A 146 23.40 24.24 -4.01
CA LYS A 146 22.19 24.86 -3.45
C LYS A 146 20.91 24.43 -4.18
N ASP A 147 20.92 23.21 -4.72
CA ASP A 147 19.81 22.66 -5.48
C ASP A 147 18.65 22.33 -4.53
N LYS A 148 17.53 23.02 -4.73
CA LYS A 148 16.30 22.87 -3.94
C LYS A 148 15.23 22.06 -4.64
N ARG A 149 15.52 21.39 -5.76
CA ARG A 149 14.51 20.64 -6.53
C ARG A 149 13.77 19.56 -5.75
N PHE A 150 14.33 19.06 -4.64
CA PHE A 150 13.63 18.14 -3.74
C PHE A 150 12.36 18.74 -3.10
N THR A 151 12.22 20.08 -3.06
CA THR A 151 11.05 20.75 -2.48
C THR A 151 9.76 20.47 -3.23
N ILE A 152 9.80 19.99 -4.48
CA ILE A 152 8.58 19.56 -5.19
C ILE A 152 7.84 18.45 -4.44
N GLU A 153 8.54 17.62 -3.64
CA GLU A 153 7.89 16.65 -2.75
C GLU A 153 7.63 17.24 -1.37
N LYS A 154 8.58 18.04 -0.85
CA LYS A 154 8.61 18.42 0.57
C LYS A 154 7.84 19.70 0.90
N ASP A 155 7.48 20.50 -0.12
CA ASP A 155 6.65 21.70 -0.01
C ASP A 155 5.45 21.57 -0.96
N LYS A 156 4.25 21.38 -0.40
CA LYS A 156 3.02 21.20 -1.19
C LYS A 156 2.70 22.40 -2.08
N CYS A 157 3.15 23.61 -1.75
CA CYS A 157 2.90 24.78 -2.57
C CYS A 157 3.77 24.76 -3.82
N VAL A 158 5.04 24.36 -3.68
CA VAL A 158 5.95 24.14 -4.81
C VAL A 158 5.43 23.01 -5.69
N MET A 159 4.96 21.92 -5.07
CA MET A 159 4.33 20.80 -5.76
C MET A 159 3.14 21.28 -6.62
N LEU A 160 2.20 22.04 -6.04
CA LEU A 160 1.00 22.50 -6.77
C LEU A 160 1.36 23.43 -7.93
N GLN A 161 2.32 24.33 -7.73
CA GLN A 161 2.80 25.19 -8.82
C GLN A 161 3.47 24.37 -9.94
N MET A 162 4.25 23.34 -9.60
CA MET A 162 4.81 22.42 -10.59
C MET A 162 3.71 21.68 -11.36
N LEU A 163 2.65 21.22 -10.69
CA LEU A 163 1.51 20.58 -11.37
C LEU A 163 0.81 21.52 -12.35
N GLU A 164 0.67 22.79 -11.98
CA GLU A 164 0.13 23.84 -12.85
C GLU A 164 0.99 24.07 -14.10
N THR A 165 2.32 24.22 -13.94
CA THR A 165 3.24 24.37 -15.08
C THR A 165 3.21 23.15 -16.01
N LEU A 166 3.13 21.95 -15.43
CA LEU A 166 3.03 20.70 -16.20
C LEU A 166 1.65 20.48 -16.84
N LYS A 167 0.69 21.39 -16.60
CA LYS A 167 -0.71 21.28 -17.06
C LYS A 167 -1.32 19.94 -16.67
N LEU A 168 -1.02 19.49 -15.45
CA LEU A 168 -1.58 18.26 -14.88
C LEU A 168 -2.83 18.61 -14.09
N PRO A 169 -3.87 17.76 -14.13
CA PRO A 169 -5.06 18.00 -13.35
C PRO A 169 -4.73 17.91 -11.86
N HIS A 170 -5.20 18.88 -11.08
CA HIS A 170 -5.05 18.93 -9.63
C HIS A 170 -6.28 19.61 -9.00
N PRO A 171 -6.54 19.43 -7.69
CA PRO A 171 -7.62 20.15 -7.02
C PRO A 171 -7.42 21.66 -7.17
N LYS A 172 -8.51 22.39 -7.38
CA LYS A 172 -8.46 23.85 -7.51
C LYS A 172 -7.97 24.44 -6.20
N VAL A 173 -6.88 25.20 -6.28
CA VAL A 173 -6.37 26.00 -5.18
C VAL A 173 -7.16 27.31 -5.16
N ARG A 174 -7.84 27.57 -4.04
CA ARG A 174 -8.58 28.82 -3.86
C ARG A 174 -7.66 29.95 -3.47
N ARG A 175 -6.71 29.65 -2.57
CA ARG A 175 -5.74 30.60 -2.07
C ARG A 175 -4.55 29.89 -1.43
N THR A 176 -3.41 30.56 -1.51
CA THR A 176 -2.16 30.18 -0.85
C THR A 176 -1.68 31.33 0.04
N TRP A 177 -1.08 31.00 1.18
CA TRP A 177 -0.45 31.96 2.08
C TRP A 177 0.98 31.54 2.38
N ARG A 178 1.91 32.50 2.41
CA ARG A 178 3.30 32.31 2.87
C ARG A 178 3.50 32.79 4.31
N SER A 179 2.67 33.73 4.74
CA SER A 179 2.54 34.21 6.12
C SER A 179 1.07 34.42 6.44
N ILE A 180 0.71 34.38 7.73
CA ILE A 180 -0.69 34.43 8.15
C ILE A 180 -0.88 35.46 9.26
N GLU A 181 -1.82 36.35 9.04
CA GLU A 181 -2.49 37.08 10.11
C GLU A 181 -3.82 36.41 10.48
N ALA A 182 -4.01 36.11 11.76
CA ALA A 182 -5.12 35.30 12.25
C ALA A 182 -6.51 35.89 11.91
N ALA A 183 -6.67 37.21 12.04
CA ALA A 183 -7.94 37.89 11.73
C ALA A 183 -8.29 37.84 10.23
N SER A 184 -7.27 38.00 9.37
CA SER A 184 -7.41 37.90 7.92
C SER A 184 -7.79 36.47 7.51
N LEU A 185 -7.14 35.45 8.09
CA LEU A 185 -7.48 34.06 7.83
C LEU A 185 -8.92 33.73 8.27
N LYS A 186 -9.31 34.11 9.50
CA LYS A 186 -10.66 33.83 10.03
C LYS A 186 -11.74 34.42 9.11
N SER A 187 -11.58 35.69 8.74
CA SER A 187 -12.53 36.40 7.88
C SER A 187 -12.60 35.77 6.49
N TYR A 188 -11.44 35.40 5.92
CA TYR A 188 -11.40 34.73 4.63
C TYR A 188 -12.14 33.40 4.67
N LEU A 189 -11.84 32.52 5.64
CA LEU A 189 -12.49 31.22 5.79
C LEU A 189 -14.02 31.36 5.94
N LEU A 190 -14.49 32.28 6.79
CA LEU A 190 -15.93 32.49 7.02
C LEU A 190 -16.67 32.98 5.76
N GLY A 191 -15.96 33.57 4.79
CA GLY A 191 -16.50 34.00 3.50
C GLY A 191 -16.41 32.97 2.37
N GLN A 192 -15.93 31.75 2.62
CA GLN A 192 -15.83 30.71 1.59
C GLN A 192 -17.01 29.73 1.58
N GLU A 193 -17.20 29.07 0.44
CA GLU A 193 -18.09 27.92 0.29
C GLU A 193 -17.42 26.61 0.75
N TYR A 194 -18.17 25.63 1.22
CA TYR A 194 -17.62 24.36 1.71
C TYR A 194 -18.41 23.19 1.09
N PRO A 195 -17.79 22.01 0.87
CA PRO A 195 -16.60 21.49 1.55
C PRO A 195 -15.25 22.00 0.98
N ALA A 196 -14.21 22.00 1.82
CA ALA A 196 -12.84 22.41 1.43
C ALA A 196 -11.78 21.70 2.28
N ILE A 197 -10.53 21.69 1.81
CA ILE A 197 -9.37 21.18 2.54
C ILE A 197 -8.39 22.32 2.81
N ILE A 198 -7.95 22.43 4.05
CA ILE A 198 -6.81 23.27 4.45
C ILE A 198 -5.58 22.37 4.55
N LYS A 199 -4.49 22.73 3.87
CA LYS A 199 -3.21 22.02 3.95
C LYS A 199 -2.07 22.96 4.31
N VAL A 200 -1.24 22.53 5.25
CA VAL A 200 0.06 23.15 5.54
C VAL A 200 1.13 22.44 4.70
N GLY A 201 1.88 23.21 3.94
CA GLY A 201 2.71 22.73 2.85
C GLY A 201 4.11 22.29 3.25
N HIS A 202 4.72 22.95 4.24
CA HIS A 202 6.14 22.78 4.59
C HIS A 202 6.42 21.71 5.64
N ILE A 203 5.37 21.25 6.33
CA ILE A 203 5.45 20.11 7.24
C ILE A 203 4.82 18.89 6.58
N HIS A 204 5.54 17.77 6.64
CA HIS A 204 5.04 16.48 6.18
C HIS A 204 4.62 15.66 7.39
N GLN A 205 3.35 15.23 7.45
CA GLN A 205 2.80 14.14 8.30
C GLN A 205 1.25 14.23 8.30
N GLN A 206 0.59 13.21 8.86
CA GLN A 206 -0.86 13.07 9.07
C GLN A 206 -1.54 14.26 9.79
N LYS A 207 -0.78 15.25 10.26
CA LYS A 207 -1.25 16.43 11.01
C LYS A 207 -1.10 17.74 10.23
N SER A 208 -0.93 17.68 8.90
CA SER A 208 -0.75 18.84 8.02
C SER A 208 -2.01 19.17 7.19
N THR A 209 -3.11 18.46 7.39
CA THR A 209 -4.33 18.60 6.60
C THR A 209 -5.56 18.66 7.51
N LEU A 210 -6.49 19.56 7.23
CA LEU A 210 -7.83 19.63 7.82
C LEU A 210 -8.88 19.59 6.71
N TYR A 211 -9.91 18.78 6.91
CA TYR A 211 -11.12 18.79 6.10
C TYR A 211 -12.20 19.63 6.80
N ILE A 212 -12.85 20.51 6.05
CA ILE A 212 -14.00 21.29 6.53
C ILE A 212 -15.20 20.87 5.69
N LYS A 213 -16.18 20.23 6.34
CA LYS A 213 -17.32 19.62 5.66
C LYS A 213 -18.32 20.66 5.14
N ASP A 214 -18.66 21.63 5.96
CA ASP A 214 -19.69 22.61 5.64
C ASP A 214 -19.49 23.93 6.42
N SER A 215 -20.19 24.98 5.98
CA SER A 215 -20.08 26.31 6.60
C SER A 215 -20.62 26.33 8.05
N LYS A 216 -21.48 25.39 8.45
CA LYS A 216 -22.01 25.30 9.83
C LYS A 216 -20.95 24.71 10.77
N GLU A 217 -20.16 23.75 10.32
CA GLU A 217 -18.99 23.25 11.02
C GLU A 217 -17.95 24.37 11.18
N LEU A 218 -17.65 25.10 10.10
CA LEU A 218 -16.72 26.21 10.16
C LEU A 218 -17.14 27.27 11.17
N LYS A 219 -18.39 27.77 11.10
CA LYS A 219 -18.85 28.83 12.01
C LYS A 219 -18.71 28.45 13.49
N ARG A 220 -18.89 27.16 13.83
CA ARG A 220 -18.73 26.64 15.19
C ARG A 220 -17.28 26.48 15.63
N ASN A 221 -16.36 26.27 14.67
CA ASN A 221 -14.97 25.86 14.95
C ASN A 221 -13.91 26.83 14.39
N ALA A 222 -14.30 28.00 13.87
CA ALA A 222 -13.39 28.91 13.16
C ALA A 222 -12.14 29.24 13.96
N ASP A 223 -12.29 29.60 15.24
CA ASP A 223 -11.15 29.92 16.11
C ASP A 223 -10.24 28.72 16.37
N LYS A 224 -10.82 27.52 16.49
CA LYS A 224 -10.05 26.27 16.61
C LYS A 224 -9.24 25.99 15.35
N TYR A 225 -9.81 26.20 14.16
CA TYR A 225 -9.08 26.00 12.91
C TYR A 225 -7.98 27.05 12.71
N VAL A 226 -8.24 28.31 13.01
CA VAL A 226 -7.23 29.38 12.94
C VAL A 226 -6.07 29.11 13.91
N SER A 227 -6.39 28.70 15.15
CA SER A 227 -5.39 28.30 16.15
C SER A 227 -4.56 27.09 15.69
N TRP A 228 -5.21 26.08 15.11
CA TRP A 228 -4.53 24.93 14.51
C TRP A 228 -3.59 25.37 13.39
N VAL A 229 -4.07 26.20 12.47
CA VAL A 229 -3.28 26.70 11.33
C VAL A 229 -2.05 27.45 11.82
N LYS A 230 -2.19 28.37 12.78
CA LYS A 230 -1.07 29.13 13.35
C LYS A 230 -0.03 28.18 13.94
N THR A 231 -0.47 27.28 14.81
CA THR A 231 0.40 26.26 15.43
C THR A 231 1.17 25.45 14.38
N LYS A 232 0.52 25.10 13.26
CA LYS A 232 1.12 24.30 12.19
C LYS A 232 2.03 25.10 11.27
N MET A 233 1.72 26.37 11.02
CA MET A 233 2.59 27.27 10.26
C MET A 233 3.90 27.56 11.00
N ASP A 234 3.83 27.68 12.32
CA ASP A 234 5.00 27.89 13.19
C ASP A 234 5.79 26.59 13.46
N SER A 235 5.23 25.44 13.10
CA SER A 235 5.90 24.15 13.31
C SER A 235 7.06 23.96 12.33
N VAL A 236 8.18 23.46 12.84
CA VAL A 236 9.30 22.95 12.05
C VAL A 236 9.17 21.43 11.95
N PHE A 237 9.40 20.87 10.77
CA PHE A 237 9.43 19.42 10.62
C PHE A 237 10.66 18.86 11.34
N ASP A 238 10.45 17.81 12.14
CA ASP A 238 11.49 17.05 12.80
C ASP A 238 11.14 15.55 12.79
N ASP A 239 12.03 14.75 12.20
CA ASP A 239 11.94 13.29 12.19
C ASP A 239 12.47 12.64 13.49
N GLY A 240 12.94 13.44 14.44
CA GLY A 240 13.42 13.03 15.76
C GLY A 240 14.70 12.20 15.68
N SER A 241 14.74 11.06 16.37
CA SER A 241 15.90 10.16 16.44
C SER A 241 15.93 9.06 15.37
N LYS A 242 15.12 9.19 14.30
CA LYS A 242 15.16 8.21 13.20
C LYS A 242 16.54 8.21 12.54
N THR A 243 16.95 7.05 12.02
CA THR A 243 18.29 6.86 11.41
C THR A 243 18.58 7.79 10.23
N TRP A 244 17.54 8.32 9.57
CA TRP A 244 17.66 9.26 8.46
C TRP A 244 17.34 10.73 8.83
N ALA A 245 17.08 11.03 10.10
CA ALA A 245 16.66 12.35 10.55
C ALA A 245 17.66 13.45 10.18
N SER A 246 18.97 13.16 10.24
CA SER A 246 20.01 14.14 9.87
C SER A 246 19.87 14.64 8.43
N VAL A 247 19.45 13.76 7.51
CA VAL A 247 19.25 14.11 6.11
C VAL A 247 17.89 14.73 5.90
N THR A 248 16.82 14.15 6.45
CA THR A 248 15.46 14.69 6.25
C THR A 248 15.30 16.05 6.89
N ASN A 249 15.70 16.24 8.15
CA ASN A 249 15.59 17.53 8.85
C ASN A 249 16.37 18.63 8.10
N LYS A 250 17.55 18.32 7.57
CA LYS A 250 18.34 19.26 6.75
C LYS A 250 17.59 19.70 5.49
N LEU A 251 16.94 18.77 4.80
CA LEU A 251 16.13 19.07 3.61
C LEU A 251 14.90 19.90 3.99
N TYR A 252 14.16 19.51 5.02
CA TYR A 252 13.00 20.28 5.49
C TYR A 252 13.34 21.66 6.04
N ALA A 253 14.55 21.88 6.56
CA ALA A 253 15.01 23.21 6.95
C ALA A 253 15.05 24.21 5.77
N GLN A 254 14.97 23.73 4.52
CA GLN A 254 14.91 24.59 3.34
C GLN A 254 13.48 24.85 2.84
N THR A 255 12.46 24.20 3.41
CA THR A 255 11.07 24.48 3.04
C THR A 255 10.58 25.75 3.74
N SER A 256 9.68 26.48 3.09
CA SER A 256 9.14 27.74 3.63
C SER A 256 7.70 27.54 4.07
N PRO A 257 7.26 28.12 5.20
CA PRO A 257 5.88 28.06 5.63
C PRO A 257 4.90 28.32 4.48
N CYS A 258 3.92 27.44 4.36
CA CYS A 258 2.90 27.59 3.34
C CYS A 258 1.56 27.01 3.79
N LEU A 259 0.47 27.73 3.52
CA LEU A 259 -0.89 27.26 3.70
C LEU A 259 -1.61 27.25 2.36
N ILE A 260 -2.41 26.23 2.12
CA ILE A 260 -3.26 26.09 0.94
C ILE A 260 -4.69 25.88 1.43
N LEU A 261 -5.64 26.63 0.87
CA LEU A 261 -7.04 26.25 0.87
C LEU A 261 -7.38 25.73 -0.52
N GLN A 262 -7.81 24.48 -0.60
CA GLN A 262 -8.14 23.80 -1.85
C GLN A 262 -9.54 23.19 -1.80
N ASP A 263 -10.11 22.98 -2.98
CA ASP A 263 -11.31 22.17 -3.12
C ASP A 263 -11.04 20.70 -2.78
N VAL A 264 -12.08 19.97 -2.41
CA VAL A 264 -12.04 18.54 -2.04
C VAL A 264 -11.97 17.64 -3.28
N VAL A 265 -11.78 18.22 -4.48
CA VAL A 265 -12.06 17.71 -5.83
C VAL A 265 -13.47 18.03 -6.25
N ASN A 266 -13.60 18.77 -7.36
CA ASN A 266 -14.85 19.32 -7.92
C ASN A 266 -15.96 18.26 -7.92
N PRO A 267 -16.79 18.20 -6.86
CA PRO A 267 -17.93 17.30 -6.93
C PRO A 267 -18.90 18.03 -7.86
N GLY A 268 -19.31 17.40 -8.96
CA GLY A 268 -20.48 17.88 -9.68
C GLY A 268 -21.62 18.14 -8.68
N LYS A 269 -22.50 19.10 -8.98
CA LYS A 269 -23.59 19.59 -8.10
C LYS A 269 -24.06 18.53 -7.11
N VAL A 270 -23.67 18.71 -5.85
CA VAL A 270 -24.00 17.80 -4.76
C VAL A 270 -25.46 18.05 -4.35
N SER A 271 -26.27 17.00 -4.28
CA SER A 271 -27.63 17.11 -3.77
C SER A 271 -27.58 17.30 -2.25
N ALA A 272 -28.51 18.08 -1.69
CA ALA A 272 -28.59 18.32 -0.24
C ALA A 272 -28.82 17.04 0.59
N ALA A 273 -29.10 15.91 -0.06
CA ALA A 273 -29.36 14.60 0.54
C ALA A 273 -28.14 13.68 0.59
N SER A 274 -27.02 14.01 -0.07
CA SER A 274 -25.83 13.17 -0.02
C SER A 274 -25.23 13.21 1.39
N ASP A 275 -24.94 12.04 1.96
CA ASP A 275 -24.17 12.00 3.18
C ASP A 275 -22.76 12.58 2.92
N GLY A 276 -22.04 12.94 3.99
CA GLY A 276 -20.69 13.52 3.84
C GLY A 276 -19.67 12.57 3.21
N ASN A 277 -20.04 11.31 2.96
CA ASN A 277 -19.18 10.24 2.47
C ASN A 277 -19.28 10.10 0.94
N ASP A 278 -20.47 10.32 0.36
CA ASP A 278 -20.66 10.44 -1.09
C ASP A 278 -19.88 11.62 -1.72
N MET A 279 -19.45 12.59 -0.89
CA MET A 279 -18.66 13.74 -1.30
C MET A 279 -17.13 13.50 -1.30
N ARG A 280 -16.63 12.34 -0.84
CA ARG A 280 -15.18 12.11 -0.72
C ARG A 280 -14.60 11.47 -2.00
N PRO A 281 -13.56 12.06 -2.61
CA PRO A 281 -12.96 11.53 -3.83
C PRO A 281 -12.17 10.25 -3.59
N THR A 282 -12.24 9.26 -4.48
CA THR A 282 -11.43 8.03 -4.38
C THR A 282 -9.94 8.31 -4.50
N GLU A 283 -9.19 8.13 -3.41
CA GLU A 283 -7.73 8.25 -3.43
C GLU A 283 -7.08 6.95 -3.90
N VAL A 284 -6.34 7.02 -5.00
CA VAL A 284 -5.53 5.93 -5.54
C VAL A 284 -4.06 6.34 -5.51
N LEU A 285 -3.25 5.57 -4.79
CA LEU A 285 -1.82 5.77 -4.66
C LEU A 285 -1.11 4.90 -5.71
N VAL A 286 -0.65 5.53 -6.78
CA VAL A 286 -0.06 4.85 -7.93
C VAL A 286 1.45 4.80 -7.81
N GLU A 287 2.02 3.60 -7.86
CA GLU A 287 3.45 3.39 -7.95
C GLU A 287 3.90 3.42 -9.42
N VAL A 288 4.82 4.33 -9.76
CA VAL A 288 5.33 4.55 -11.11
C VAL A 288 6.85 4.35 -11.12
N ILE A 289 7.34 3.55 -12.07
CA ILE A 289 8.76 3.29 -12.28
C ILE A 289 9.11 3.63 -13.73
N TRP A 290 10.10 4.51 -13.94
CA TRP A 290 10.56 4.96 -15.27
C TRP A 290 9.42 5.43 -16.17
N GLY A 291 8.48 6.19 -15.59
CA GLY A 291 7.27 6.66 -16.27
C GLY A 291 6.19 5.60 -16.50
N VAL A 292 6.41 4.34 -16.11
CA VAL A 292 5.45 3.24 -16.29
C VAL A 292 4.70 2.99 -14.98
N PRO A 293 3.37 3.19 -14.94
CA PRO A 293 2.55 2.80 -13.80
C PRO A 293 2.60 1.29 -13.60
N LEU A 294 2.77 0.86 -12.35
CA LEU A 294 2.86 -0.55 -11.98
C LEU A 294 1.60 -1.03 -11.27
N HIS A 295 1.13 -0.32 -10.27
CA HIS A 295 -0.11 -0.65 -9.57
C HIS A 295 -0.62 0.59 -8.82
N GLY A 296 -1.90 0.57 -8.47
CA GLY A 296 -2.52 1.52 -7.57
C GLY A 296 -2.89 0.84 -6.26
N VAL A 297 -2.78 1.56 -5.15
CA VAL A 297 -3.29 1.13 -3.85
C VAL A 297 -4.40 2.08 -3.44
N THR A 298 -5.49 1.54 -2.92
CA THR A 298 -6.60 2.34 -2.37
C THR A 298 -7.00 1.76 -1.02
N VAL A 299 -7.44 2.63 -0.11
CA VAL A 299 -7.80 2.24 1.26
C VAL A 299 -9.26 2.59 1.51
N VAL A 300 -10.01 1.62 1.99
CA VAL A 300 -11.40 1.80 2.44
C VAL A 300 -11.50 1.37 3.89
N ASP A 301 -12.43 1.93 4.63
CA ASP A 301 -12.82 1.37 5.93
C ASP A 301 -13.81 0.18 5.76
N VAL A 302 -14.17 -0.49 6.85
CA VAL A 302 -15.08 -1.67 6.81
C VAL A 302 -16.55 -1.31 6.57
N VAL A 303 -16.95 -0.08 6.86
CA VAL A 303 -18.26 0.46 6.47
C VAL A 303 -18.21 0.98 5.02
N GLY A 304 -17.04 0.87 4.40
CA GLY A 304 -16.72 1.31 3.06
C GLY A 304 -16.71 2.82 2.92
N GLU A 305 -16.52 3.57 4.01
CA GLU A 305 -16.10 4.95 3.92
C GLU A 305 -14.65 5.01 3.50
N MET A 306 -14.34 6.09 2.81
CA MET A 306 -13.00 6.34 2.36
C MET A 306 -12.27 7.25 3.33
N ILE A 307 -11.05 6.85 3.64
CA ILE A 307 -10.19 7.57 4.57
C ILE A 307 -9.20 8.36 3.75
N LEU A 308 -9.32 9.69 3.82
CA LEU A 308 -8.29 10.59 3.31
C LEU A 308 -7.07 10.50 4.22
N GLY A 309 -5.94 10.03 3.67
CA GLY A 309 -4.68 9.95 4.38
C GLY A 309 -4.44 8.69 5.22
N LYS A 310 -3.22 8.60 5.76
CA LYS A 310 -2.58 7.36 6.23
C LYS A 310 -3.00 6.88 7.63
N THR A 311 -4.13 7.28 8.19
CA THR A 311 -4.56 6.70 9.48
C THR A 311 -5.08 5.30 9.21
N GLN A 312 -4.28 4.28 9.55
CA GLN A 312 -4.78 2.91 9.67
C GLN A 312 -5.83 2.91 10.78
N HIS A 313 -7.09 3.17 10.44
CA HIS A 313 -8.19 2.98 11.37
C HIS A 313 -8.24 1.48 11.73
N LYS A 314 -8.83 1.15 12.88
CA LYS A 314 -8.95 -0.24 13.36
C LYS A 314 -9.78 -1.13 12.42
N ASP A 315 -10.33 -0.56 11.35
CA ASP A 315 -11.28 -1.21 10.48
C ASP A 315 -11.06 -0.76 9.02
N THR A 316 -9.89 -1.01 8.41
CA THR A 316 -9.61 -0.65 7.00
C THR A 316 -9.16 -1.80 6.13
N VAL A 317 -9.64 -1.88 4.89
CA VAL A 317 -9.15 -2.81 3.86
C VAL A 317 -8.34 -2.04 2.83
N GLU A 318 -7.14 -2.52 2.54
CA GLU A 318 -6.30 -1.98 1.47
C GLU A 318 -6.48 -2.85 0.23
N PHE A 319 -6.75 -2.24 -0.92
CA PHE A 319 -6.79 -2.92 -2.21
C PHE A 319 -5.62 -2.49 -3.05
N LEU A 320 -4.91 -3.47 -3.60
CA LEU A 320 -3.96 -3.27 -4.68
C LEU A 320 -4.65 -3.58 -6.00
N VAL A 321 -4.50 -2.69 -6.97
CA VAL A 321 -5.05 -2.82 -8.31
C VAL A 321 -3.93 -2.74 -9.34
N ARG A 322 -3.81 -3.78 -10.15
CA ARG A 322 -2.84 -3.88 -11.25
C ARG A 322 -3.36 -3.21 -12.51
N THR A 323 -2.42 -2.80 -13.35
CA THR A 323 -2.72 -2.17 -14.65
C THR A 323 -3.42 -3.11 -15.64
N ASP A 324 -3.34 -4.42 -15.44
CA ASP A 324 -4.00 -5.45 -16.26
C ASP A 324 -5.40 -5.85 -15.76
N GLY A 325 -5.97 -5.09 -14.82
CA GLY A 325 -7.34 -5.27 -14.36
C GLY A 325 -7.52 -6.41 -13.35
N TRP A 326 -6.46 -6.74 -12.61
CA TRP A 326 -6.52 -7.61 -11.43
C TRP A 326 -6.41 -6.79 -10.16
N ALA A 327 -7.17 -7.17 -9.14
CA ALA A 327 -7.03 -6.61 -7.80
C ALA A 327 -6.78 -7.71 -6.78
N CYS A 328 -6.07 -7.34 -5.71
CA CYS A 328 -6.01 -8.12 -4.49
C CYS A 328 -6.23 -7.20 -3.30
N TYR A 329 -6.45 -7.79 -2.13
CA TYR A 329 -6.63 -7.02 -0.91
C TYR A 329 -5.70 -7.50 0.20
N LYS A 330 -5.30 -6.57 1.05
CA LYS A 330 -4.56 -6.83 2.27
C LYS A 330 -5.40 -6.43 3.46
N TRP A 331 -5.56 -7.38 4.38
CA TRP A 331 -6.18 -7.12 5.67
C TRP A 331 -5.25 -6.25 6.53
N PRO A 332 -5.80 -5.30 7.31
CA PRO A 332 -5.00 -4.48 8.20
C PRO A 332 -4.39 -5.39 9.28
N LYS A 333 -3.21 -4.99 9.76
CA LYS A 333 -2.43 -5.75 10.76
C LYS A 333 -3.05 -5.60 12.15
N ASN A 334 -4.32 -5.94 12.36
CA ASN A 334 -4.98 -5.73 13.64
C ASN A 334 -4.73 -6.85 14.66
N ARG A 335 -4.49 -6.41 15.89
CA ARG A 335 -4.37 -7.21 17.12
C ARG A 335 -5.67 -7.20 17.96
N ALA A 336 -6.72 -6.51 17.51
CA ALA A 336 -7.98 -6.35 18.25
C ALA A 336 -9.19 -6.75 17.38
N PRO A 337 -10.13 -7.55 17.91
CA PRO A 337 -11.33 -7.95 17.16
C PRO A 337 -12.24 -6.75 16.92
N GLY A 338 -12.59 -6.50 15.66
CA GLY A 338 -13.69 -5.60 15.28
C GLY A 338 -15.04 -6.33 15.32
N GLN A 339 -16.17 -5.60 15.25
CA GLN A 339 -17.52 -6.19 15.22
C GLN A 339 -17.69 -7.26 14.12
N TRP A 340 -16.98 -7.11 13.00
CA TRP A 340 -17.01 -8.02 11.86
C TRP A 340 -15.92 -9.09 11.88
N PHE A 341 -14.79 -8.82 12.54
CA PHE A 341 -13.66 -9.74 12.62
C PHE A 341 -13.65 -10.37 14.01
N GLY A 342 -14.42 -11.45 14.15
CA GLY A 342 -14.50 -12.20 15.41
C GLY A 342 -13.11 -12.55 15.97
N LYS A 343 -13.05 -12.81 17.29
CA LYS A 343 -11.84 -13.13 18.08
C LYS A 343 -10.90 -14.18 17.44
N TRP A 344 -11.40 -15.00 16.52
CA TRP A 344 -10.66 -15.98 15.72
C TRP A 344 -9.75 -15.38 14.63
N TYR A 345 -10.04 -14.18 14.11
CA TYR A 345 -9.28 -13.51 13.03
C TYR A 345 -8.06 -12.74 13.54
N VAL A 346 -8.13 -12.27 14.78
CA VAL A 346 -7.10 -11.47 15.48
C VAL A 346 -6.20 -12.28 16.39
N ASN A 347 -6.49 -13.57 16.56
CA ASN A 347 -5.58 -14.48 17.26
C ASN A 347 -4.32 -14.70 16.40
N ASP A 348 -3.14 -14.40 16.95
CA ASP A 348 -1.83 -14.66 16.34
C ASP A 348 -1.63 -16.14 15.97
N HIS A 349 -2.42 -17.05 16.54
CA HIS A 349 -2.36 -18.50 16.35
C HIS A 349 -3.47 -19.07 15.47
N SER A 350 -4.23 -18.23 14.75
CA SER A 350 -5.26 -18.73 13.84
C SER A 350 -4.63 -19.26 12.54
N HIS A 351 -4.89 -20.52 12.24
CA HIS A 351 -4.42 -21.18 11.00
C HIS A 351 -4.92 -20.43 9.75
N ILE A 352 -6.11 -19.82 9.86
CA ILE A 352 -6.70 -18.94 8.84
C ILE A 352 -5.80 -17.72 8.59
N ARG A 353 -5.22 -17.07 9.62
CA ARG A 353 -4.31 -15.93 9.45
C ARG A 353 -2.96 -16.33 8.89
N ALA A 354 -2.41 -17.48 9.31
CA ALA A 354 -1.15 -18.02 8.78
C ALA A 354 -1.28 -18.45 7.31
N HIS A 355 -2.40 -19.08 6.94
CA HIS A 355 -2.75 -19.43 5.56
C HIS A 355 -2.96 -18.21 4.66
N ARG A 356 -3.33 -17.04 5.22
CA ARG A 356 -3.71 -15.85 4.46
C ARG A 356 -2.65 -14.77 4.39
N LYS A 357 -1.74 -14.68 5.38
CA LYS A 357 -0.50 -13.90 5.22
C LYS A 357 0.35 -14.40 4.04
N THR A 358 0.16 -15.67 3.68
CA THR A 358 0.87 -16.37 2.59
C THR A 358 0.03 -16.41 1.30
N GLN A 359 -1.24 -15.98 1.32
CA GLN A 359 -2.15 -16.01 0.18
C GLN A 359 -2.83 -14.66 -0.09
N GLU A 360 -2.24 -13.90 -1.01
CA GLU A 360 -2.94 -12.78 -1.65
C GLU A 360 -4.14 -13.33 -2.43
N THR A 361 -5.33 -12.82 -2.12
CA THR A 361 -6.55 -13.19 -2.82
C THR A 361 -6.75 -12.28 -4.03
N TRP A 362 -6.68 -12.86 -5.23
CA TRP A 362 -6.78 -12.13 -6.50
C TRP A 362 -8.16 -12.28 -7.15
N PHE A 363 -8.70 -11.18 -7.67
CA PHE A 363 -9.97 -11.14 -8.41
C PHE A 363 -9.90 -10.15 -9.59
N LYS A 364 -10.76 -10.32 -10.59
CA LYS A 364 -10.81 -9.41 -11.75
C LYS A 364 -11.58 -8.13 -11.41
N THR A 365 -11.07 -6.98 -11.87
CA THR A 365 -11.68 -5.67 -11.65
C THR A 365 -12.74 -5.30 -12.68
N LYS A 366 -13.00 -6.10 -13.73
CA LYS A 366 -13.93 -5.74 -14.82
C LYS A 366 -15.20 -6.59 -14.87
N ASP A 367 -15.33 -7.59 -14.00
CA ASP A 367 -16.47 -8.51 -14.02
C ASP A 367 -17.05 -8.71 -12.61
N PRO A 368 -18.18 -8.06 -12.27
CA PRO A 368 -18.91 -8.30 -11.04
C PRO A 368 -19.84 -9.52 -11.10
N SER A 369 -19.91 -10.23 -12.24
CA SER A 369 -20.80 -11.38 -12.35
C SER A 369 -20.39 -12.49 -11.38
N LEU A 370 -21.37 -13.20 -10.85
CA LEU A 370 -21.22 -14.39 -9.99
C LEU A 370 -20.40 -15.53 -10.63
N HIS A 371 -19.91 -15.33 -11.86
CA HIS A 371 -19.12 -16.25 -12.64
C HIS A 371 -17.60 -16.03 -12.54
N ASP A 372 -17.10 -14.98 -11.86
CA ASP A 372 -15.68 -14.94 -11.52
C ASP A 372 -15.35 -16.16 -10.64
N ARG A 373 -14.53 -17.05 -11.21
CA ARG A 373 -14.06 -18.29 -10.59
C ARG A 373 -12.67 -18.10 -9.98
N GLY A 374 -12.18 -16.87 -9.81
CA GLY A 374 -10.90 -16.56 -9.16
C GLY A 374 -10.79 -17.19 -7.77
N TRP A 375 -11.91 -17.32 -7.04
CA TRP A 375 -11.98 -18.08 -5.77
C TRP A 375 -11.52 -19.54 -5.89
N ARG A 376 -11.70 -20.21 -7.03
CA ARG A 376 -11.22 -21.59 -7.21
C ARG A 376 -9.71 -21.68 -7.10
N ARG A 377 -9.01 -20.64 -7.57
CA ARG A 377 -7.56 -20.52 -7.48
C ARG A 377 -7.15 -20.08 -6.08
N THR A 378 -7.76 -19.02 -5.57
CA THR A 378 -7.47 -18.48 -4.23
C THR A 378 -7.68 -19.52 -3.13
N CYS A 379 -8.82 -20.22 -3.14
CA CYS A 379 -9.19 -21.16 -2.10
C CYS A 379 -8.60 -22.56 -2.30
N ARG A 380 -7.77 -22.77 -3.34
CA ARG A 380 -7.27 -24.09 -3.70
C ARG A 380 -6.42 -24.69 -2.56
N GLY A 381 -6.69 -25.95 -2.21
CA GLY A 381 -5.92 -26.68 -1.21
C GLY A 381 -6.33 -26.39 0.24
N LEU A 382 -7.49 -25.76 0.44
CA LEU A 382 -8.17 -25.64 1.74
C LEU A 382 -9.04 -26.87 2.03
N GLY A 383 -9.24 -27.19 3.32
CA GLY A 383 -10.23 -28.18 3.73
C GLY A 383 -11.67 -27.71 3.43
N SER A 384 -12.65 -28.61 3.36
CA SER A 384 -14.02 -28.31 2.91
C SER A 384 -14.69 -27.13 3.65
N LEU A 385 -14.54 -27.07 4.98
CA LEU A 385 -15.10 -26.00 5.81
C LEU A 385 -14.40 -24.65 5.57
N GLU A 386 -13.09 -24.67 5.41
CA GLU A 386 -12.27 -23.48 5.15
C GLU A 386 -12.46 -22.97 3.72
N TYR A 387 -12.59 -23.89 2.77
CA TYR A 387 -12.90 -23.61 1.38
C TYR A 387 -14.23 -22.85 1.25
N SER A 388 -15.27 -23.34 1.93
CA SER A 388 -16.59 -22.69 1.95
C SER A 388 -16.54 -21.30 2.58
N ARG A 389 -15.74 -21.12 3.64
CA ARG A 389 -15.52 -19.79 4.26
C ARG A 389 -14.74 -18.85 3.34
N CYS A 390 -13.69 -19.36 2.69
CA CYS A 390 -12.88 -18.61 1.73
C CYS A 390 -13.72 -18.10 0.55
N ILE A 391 -14.63 -18.91 0.00
CA ILE A 391 -15.53 -18.48 -1.08
C ILE A 391 -16.47 -17.37 -0.63
N ARG A 392 -17.08 -17.50 0.55
CA ARG A 392 -17.99 -16.47 1.07
C ARG A 392 -17.27 -15.15 1.28
N GLU A 393 -16.06 -15.19 1.83
CA GLU A 393 -15.24 -14.00 2.00
C GLU A 393 -14.79 -13.40 0.67
N TYR A 394 -14.34 -14.23 -0.28
CA TYR A 394 -13.97 -13.78 -1.61
C TYR A 394 -15.10 -12.98 -2.25
N ARG A 395 -16.32 -13.53 -2.23
CA ARG A 395 -17.51 -12.87 -2.76
C ARG A 395 -17.86 -11.59 -2.00
N TYR A 396 -17.71 -11.60 -0.68
CA TYR A 396 -17.96 -10.43 0.15
C TYR A 396 -16.97 -9.30 -0.16
N VAL A 397 -15.67 -9.60 -0.21
CA VAL A 397 -14.63 -8.61 -0.51
C VAL A 397 -14.71 -8.10 -1.94
N GLN A 398 -15.01 -8.98 -2.90
CA GLN A 398 -15.33 -8.59 -4.26
C GLN A 398 -16.56 -7.66 -4.27
N GLY A 399 -17.60 -7.98 -3.52
CA GLY A 399 -18.78 -7.12 -3.33
C GLY A 399 -18.43 -5.76 -2.71
N LEU A 400 -17.58 -5.71 -1.69
CA LEU A 400 -17.09 -4.46 -1.09
C LEU A 400 -16.29 -3.63 -2.07
N PHE A 401 -15.37 -4.27 -2.81
CA PHE A 401 -14.60 -3.60 -3.85
C PHE A 401 -15.55 -2.96 -4.86
N TRP A 402 -16.50 -3.72 -5.41
CA TRP A 402 -17.42 -3.21 -6.42
C TRP A 402 -18.43 -2.20 -5.89
N ALA A 403 -18.95 -2.37 -4.68
CA ALA A 403 -19.87 -1.41 -4.08
C ALA A 403 -19.23 -0.04 -3.89
N LYS A 404 -17.91 0.03 -3.71
CA LYS A 404 -17.20 1.29 -3.37
C LYS A 404 -16.34 1.85 -4.48
N PHE A 405 -15.73 0.99 -5.29
CA PHE A 405 -14.99 1.41 -6.46
C PHE A 405 -15.89 1.53 -7.69
N SER A 406 -17.09 0.94 -7.65
CA SER A 406 -18.08 0.90 -8.74
C SER A 406 -17.45 0.50 -10.10
N SER A 407 -18.25 0.50 -11.16
CA SER A 407 -17.68 0.52 -12.51
C SER A 407 -16.89 1.81 -12.76
N SER A 408 -17.22 2.92 -12.10
CA SER A 408 -16.64 4.24 -12.37
C SER A 408 -15.15 4.31 -12.06
N LEU A 409 -14.65 3.86 -10.89
CA LEU A 409 -13.19 3.92 -10.66
C LEU A 409 -12.45 3.07 -11.68
N VAL A 410 -12.92 1.84 -11.91
CA VAL A 410 -12.31 0.89 -12.85
C VAL A 410 -12.25 1.47 -14.26
N GLU A 411 -13.32 2.13 -14.69
CA GLU A 411 -13.41 2.83 -15.96
C GLU A 411 -12.42 4.00 -16.05
N HIS A 412 -12.11 4.64 -14.92
CA HIS A 412 -11.18 5.77 -14.86
C HIS A 412 -9.73 5.39 -14.55
N LEU A 413 -9.44 4.13 -14.19
CA LEU A 413 -8.06 3.66 -13.96
C LEU A 413 -7.12 3.94 -15.14
N PRO A 414 -7.51 3.76 -16.42
CA PRO A 414 -6.65 4.17 -17.55
C PRO A 414 -6.24 5.64 -17.50
N LYS A 415 -7.15 6.55 -17.12
CA LYS A 415 -6.88 7.99 -16.97
C LYS A 415 -6.02 8.28 -15.74
N VAL A 416 -6.17 7.50 -14.66
CA VAL A 416 -5.28 7.51 -13.50
C VAL A 416 -3.86 7.13 -13.91
N TRP A 417 -3.70 6.02 -14.63
CA TRP A 417 -2.39 5.56 -15.13
C TRP A 417 -1.74 6.59 -16.04
N ASP A 418 -2.49 7.15 -17.00
CA ASP A 418 -1.98 8.20 -17.89
C ASP A 418 -1.53 9.45 -17.13
N THR A 419 -2.37 9.97 -16.23
CA THR A 419 -2.05 11.14 -15.39
C THR A 419 -0.76 10.94 -14.60
N CYS A 420 -0.61 9.81 -13.92
CA CYS A 420 0.59 9.51 -13.13
C CYS A 420 1.83 9.23 -13.99
N SER A 421 1.63 8.67 -15.19
CA SER A 421 2.70 8.48 -16.18
C SER A 421 3.24 9.81 -16.69
N ARG A 422 2.35 10.76 -17.03
CA ARG A 422 2.70 12.12 -17.43
C ARG A 422 3.38 12.90 -16.31
N LEU A 423 2.90 12.75 -15.07
CA LEU A 423 3.57 13.33 -13.89
C LEU A 423 5.00 12.82 -13.75
N ALA A 424 5.21 11.50 -13.81
CA ALA A 424 6.55 10.92 -13.72
C ALA A 424 7.47 11.43 -14.84
N GLN A 425 6.95 11.64 -16.05
CA GLN A 425 7.71 12.23 -17.16
C GLN A 425 8.05 13.70 -16.92
N GLY A 426 7.10 14.51 -16.46
CA GLY A 426 7.32 15.95 -16.21
C GLY A 426 8.32 16.20 -15.08
N VAL A 427 8.27 15.37 -14.04
CA VAL A 427 9.26 15.36 -12.94
C VAL A 427 10.57 14.66 -13.36
N GLY A 428 10.49 13.85 -14.42
CA GLY A 428 11.50 12.91 -14.90
C GLY A 428 12.15 12.10 -13.78
N ALA A 429 11.30 11.41 -13.02
CA ALA A 429 11.70 10.52 -11.95
C ALA A 429 11.70 9.05 -12.42
N ASP A 430 12.79 8.34 -12.11
CA ASP A 430 12.95 6.88 -12.12
C ASP A 430 11.95 6.16 -11.23
N TYR A 431 11.56 6.78 -10.11
CA TYR A 431 10.49 6.31 -9.23
C TYR A 431 9.66 7.47 -8.68
N LEU A 432 8.35 7.29 -8.69
CA LEU A 432 7.36 8.20 -8.15
C LEU A 432 6.14 7.44 -7.62
N ARG A 433 5.68 7.79 -6.42
CA ARG A 433 4.31 7.55 -5.98
C ARG A 433 3.45 8.77 -6.29
N CYS A 434 2.35 8.55 -7.00
CA CYS A 434 1.39 9.56 -7.43
C CYS A 434 0.05 9.29 -6.73
N ASP A 435 -0.32 10.15 -5.79
CA ASP A 435 -1.58 10.03 -5.06
C ASP A 435 -2.63 10.85 -5.83
N VAL A 436 -3.61 10.18 -6.43
CA VAL A 436 -4.65 10.83 -7.23
C VAL A 436 -6.01 10.68 -6.60
N PHE A 437 -6.83 11.70 -6.75
CA PHE A 437 -8.23 11.65 -6.44
C PHE A 437 -9.06 11.37 -7.69
N VAL A 438 -10.08 10.52 -7.55
CA VAL A 438 -11.02 10.17 -8.62
C VAL A 438 -12.45 10.47 -8.19
N THR A 439 -13.19 11.25 -8.98
CA THR A 439 -14.60 11.61 -8.70
C THR A 439 -15.33 11.94 -9.99
N GLY A 440 -16.43 11.24 -10.28
CA GLY A 440 -17.28 11.52 -11.45
C GLY A 440 -16.50 11.64 -12.77
N GLY A 441 -15.51 10.76 -12.99
CA GLY A 441 -14.64 10.82 -14.18
C GLY A 441 -13.51 11.84 -14.15
N LYS A 442 -13.47 12.71 -13.14
CA LYS A 442 -12.33 13.58 -12.88
C LYS A 442 -11.22 12.81 -12.18
N VAL A 443 -9.98 13.08 -12.59
CA VAL A 443 -8.75 12.52 -12.01
C VAL A 443 -7.85 13.70 -11.74
N ASP A 444 -7.57 13.97 -10.46
CA ASP A 444 -6.75 15.11 -10.02
C ASP A 444 -5.58 14.60 -9.18
N VAL A 445 -4.36 15.06 -9.46
CA VAL A 445 -3.16 14.76 -8.65
C VAL A 445 -3.28 15.49 -7.31
N ASN A 446 -3.31 14.73 -6.22
CA ASN A 446 -3.43 15.24 -4.85
C ASN A 446 -2.06 15.44 -4.21
N GLU A 447 -1.20 14.43 -4.27
CA GLU A 447 0.13 14.44 -3.66
C GLU A 447 1.12 13.65 -4.53
N ILE A 448 2.40 13.98 -4.38
CA ILE A 448 3.49 13.24 -4.99
C ILE A 448 4.42 12.75 -3.89
N SER A 449 5.09 11.63 -4.13
CA SER A 449 6.24 11.28 -3.33
C SER A 449 7.31 10.58 -4.12
N LEU A 450 8.52 11.13 -4.05
CA LEU A 450 9.73 10.56 -4.62
C LEU A 450 10.51 9.77 -3.56
N SER A 451 10.14 9.87 -2.29
CA SER A 451 10.89 9.31 -1.16
C SER A 451 10.00 8.72 -0.04
N SER A 452 8.75 8.36 -0.34
CA SER A 452 7.82 7.69 0.58
C SER A 452 7.98 6.18 0.50
N TYR A 453 7.77 5.54 1.65
CA TYR A 453 7.58 4.10 1.78
C TYR A 453 6.08 3.80 1.90
N TRP A 454 5.43 3.44 0.79
CA TRP A 454 4.12 2.79 0.86
C TRP A 454 4.22 1.25 0.92
N GLY A 455 5.44 0.71 0.80
CA GLY A 455 5.70 -0.73 0.76
C GLY A 455 5.04 -1.55 1.88
N ASN A 456 4.69 -0.95 3.02
CA ASN A 456 3.91 -1.61 4.06
C ASN A 456 2.56 -2.20 3.61
N THR A 457 1.98 -1.78 2.48
CA THR A 457 0.73 -2.37 1.94
C THR A 457 0.97 -3.55 1.00
N LEU A 458 2.20 -3.74 0.53
CA LEU A 458 2.61 -4.82 -0.33
C LEU A 458 3.07 -6.03 0.50
N SER A 459 3.04 -7.25 -0.06
CA SER A 459 3.76 -8.38 0.55
C SER A 459 5.26 -8.23 0.36
N ASP A 460 6.05 -8.94 1.17
CA ASP A 460 7.52 -8.89 1.07
C ASP A 460 8.02 -9.31 -0.32
N ALA A 461 7.27 -10.14 -1.05
CA ALA A 461 7.58 -10.52 -2.42
C ALA A 461 7.44 -9.34 -3.39
N TRP A 462 6.33 -8.59 -3.31
CA TRP A 462 6.16 -7.35 -4.07
C TRP A 462 7.25 -6.34 -3.77
N GLN A 463 7.55 -6.10 -2.48
CA GLN A 463 8.59 -5.15 -2.10
C GLN A 463 9.96 -5.54 -2.66
N ARG A 464 10.36 -6.81 -2.53
CA ARG A 464 11.63 -7.32 -3.06
C ARG A 464 11.71 -7.12 -4.58
N ARG A 465 10.68 -7.54 -5.32
CA ARG A 465 10.67 -7.35 -6.78
C ARG A 465 10.65 -5.88 -7.19
N PHE A 466 9.97 -5.03 -6.43
CA PHE A 466 9.93 -3.60 -6.71
C PHE A 466 11.30 -2.93 -6.48
N VAL A 467 12.02 -3.32 -5.41
CA VAL A 467 13.42 -2.94 -5.17
C VAL A 467 14.32 -3.43 -6.31
N ASP A 468 14.18 -4.69 -6.71
CA ASP A 468 14.94 -5.27 -7.83
C ASP A 468 14.73 -4.47 -9.12
N LEU A 469 13.47 -4.26 -9.54
CA LEU A 469 13.16 -3.52 -10.77
C LEU A 469 13.70 -2.09 -10.76
N TRP A 470 13.67 -1.42 -9.61
CA TRP A 470 14.25 -0.09 -9.50
C TRP A 470 15.77 -0.14 -9.70
N ILE A 471 16.47 -1.05 -9.00
CA ILE A 471 17.92 -1.21 -9.12
C ILE A 471 18.33 -1.68 -10.53
N ASP A 472 17.62 -2.64 -11.10
CA ASP A 472 17.86 -3.15 -12.47
C ASP A 472 17.63 -2.04 -13.51
N GLY A 473 16.84 -1.02 -13.16
CA GLY A 473 16.74 0.27 -13.85
C GLY A 473 18.09 0.95 -14.10
N TYR A 474 19.06 0.71 -13.22
CA TYR A 474 20.39 1.31 -13.24
C TYR A 474 21.49 0.40 -13.75
N LEU A 475 21.24 -0.91 -13.85
CA LEU A 475 22.23 -1.86 -14.35
C LEU A 475 22.34 -1.78 -15.89
N PRO A 476 23.54 -1.99 -16.46
CA PRO A 476 23.70 -2.13 -17.90
C PRO A 476 22.77 -3.22 -18.42
N ALA A 477 22.16 -3.00 -19.59
CA ALA A 477 21.41 -4.07 -20.23
C ALA A 477 22.42 -5.07 -20.83
N ASP A 478 22.24 -6.37 -20.56
CA ASP A 478 23.13 -7.45 -21.04
C ASP A 478 23.21 -7.58 -22.57
N ASP A 479 22.40 -6.81 -23.32
CA ASP A 479 22.21 -6.92 -24.76
C ASP A 479 22.94 -5.83 -25.59
N GLY A 480 23.87 -5.07 -24.99
CA GLY A 480 24.71 -4.12 -25.74
C GLY A 480 23.92 -2.99 -26.45
N GLY A 481 22.61 -2.90 -26.21
CA GLY A 481 21.72 -1.90 -26.75
C GLY A 481 21.84 -0.60 -25.97
N GLY A 482 22.62 0.33 -26.49
CA GLY A 482 22.71 1.69 -25.98
C GLY A 482 21.34 2.35 -25.88
N ALA A 483 20.81 2.41 -24.67
CA ALA A 483 20.18 3.59 -24.09
C ALA A 483 20.08 3.40 -22.57
N ALA A 484 21.24 3.27 -21.93
CA ALA A 484 21.41 3.61 -20.54
C ALA A 484 21.72 5.12 -20.50
N PHE A 485 20.73 5.94 -20.14
CA PHE A 485 20.92 7.35 -19.77
C PHE A 485 21.50 8.28 -20.86
N GLY A 486 21.07 8.14 -22.11
CA GLY A 486 21.47 9.08 -23.17
C GLY A 486 21.11 10.54 -22.88
N THR A 487 20.16 10.78 -21.97
CA THR A 487 19.68 12.11 -21.58
C THR A 487 19.44 12.17 -20.07
N VAL A 488 20.48 12.54 -19.31
CA VAL A 488 20.27 13.14 -17.97
C VAL A 488 20.03 14.62 -18.18
N TYR A 489 18.89 15.11 -17.71
CA TYR A 489 18.58 16.53 -17.77
C TYR A 489 19.13 17.23 -16.53
N SER A 490 19.99 18.23 -16.76
CA SER A 490 20.46 19.19 -15.76
C SER A 490 19.94 20.58 -16.13
N GLY A 491 18.72 20.88 -15.72
CA GLY A 491 18.12 22.20 -15.86
C GLY A 491 17.10 22.45 -14.78
N GLU A 492 16.35 23.55 -14.91
CA GLU A 492 15.29 23.89 -13.97
C GLU A 492 14.08 22.98 -14.18
N ILE A 493 13.55 22.38 -13.11
CA ILE A 493 12.22 21.72 -13.15
C ILE A 493 11.25 22.75 -13.72
N PRO A 494 10.21 22.32 -14.43
CA PRO A 494 9.00 23.12 -14.59
C PRO A 494 8.38 23.64 -13.26
N SER A 495 9.06 23.49 -12.12
CA SER A 495 8.80 24.17 -10.86
C SER A 495 9.11 25.65 -11.05
N PRO A 496 8.26 26.57 -10.56
CA PRO A 496 8.57 27.98 -10.63
C PRO A 496 9.92 28.24 -9.95
N THR A 497 10.82 28.88 -10.69
CA THR A 497 12.03 29.48 -10.14
C THR A 497 11.67 30.28 -8.90
N TYR A 498 12.32 29.96 -7.78
CA TYR A 498 12.36 30.88 -6.65
C TYR A 498 13.11 32.13 -7.13
N ALA A 499 12.39 33.16 -7.53
CA ALA A 499 12.92 34.50 -7.37
C ALA A 499 13.06 34.69 -5.85
N VAL A 500 14.29 34.59 -5.36
CA VAL A 500 14.65 34.90 -3.97
C VAL A 500 14.53 36.39 -3.75
#